data_AF-A0A916UA60-F1
#
_entry.id   AF-A0A916UA60-F1
#
_cell.length_a   1.000
_cell.length_b   1.000
_cell.length_c   1.000
_cell.angle_alpha   90.00
_cell.angle_beta   90.00
_cell.angle_gamma   90.00
#
_symmetry.space_group_name_H-M   'P 1'
#
loop_
_entity.id
_entity.type
_entity.pdbx_description
1 polymer ?
#
loop_
_entity_poly.entity_id
_entity_poly.type
_entity_poly.pdbx_seq_one_letter_code
_entity_poly.pdbx_strand_id
1 'polypeptide(L)'
;MIKIDHIRYKYGVSIFLVFASHLLLATFAFASAESDSRAPIVFKYARAEVQEWKGDSEAAPENGSSQIVWEYPVFLQPQTPYLQKLNAWTRTLSLNSLFYDEELLPTALKMRDSAVVKALEGDKAVREAAITNSLLSLDRAFGQYLFFTLFEPHTSKSVVFDTVTSEAVPIESFFKDDAEAELHQLLANAIAKEFEQDNQTYKRCLKKSANDHGKCERQLDINHLDACTAWRSFNWNFLAVESKRKLTISFPYHPGQRKTCGDEFYVLENKRIESLFISPTIFRHAREIQNIKQ
;
A
#
# COMPACT_ATOMS: atom_id res chain seq x y z
N MET A 1 -32.94 -84.50 -16.56
CA MET A 1 -32.53 -83.83 -15.30
C MET A 1 -33.12 -82.42 -15.28
N ILE A 2 -33.70 -82.07 -14.14
CA ILE A 2 -34.78 -81.09 -13.95
C ILE A 2 -34.24 -79.66 -13.80
N LYS A 3 -34.95 -78.68 -14.41
CA LYS A 3 -34.89 -77.23 -14.18
C LYS A 3 -35.94 -76.85 -13.14
N ILE A 4 -35.59 -76.11 -12.07
CA ILE A 4 -36.47 -75.23 -11.24
C ILE A 4 -35.49 -74.25 -10.55
N ASP A 5 -35.48 -72.92 -10.73
CA ASP A 5 -36.43 -71.81 -10.54
C ASP A 5 -36.78 -71.40 -9.08
N HIS A 6 -36.91 -70.09 -8.92
CA HIS A 6 -37.19 -69.30 -7.71
C HIS A 6 -38.23 -69.84 -6.71
N ILE A 7 -38.00 -69.57 -5.42
CA ILE A 7 -39.08 -69.30 -4.45
C ILE A 7 -38.77 -68.03 -3.63
N ARG A 8 -39.73 -67.08 -3.73
CA ARG A 8 -39.96 -65.93 -2.87
C ARG A 8 -40.63 -66.39 -1.57
N TYR A 9 -40.36 -65.71 -0.46
CA TYR A 9 -41.37 -65.50 0.60
C TYR A 9 -41.75 -64.02 0.68
N LYS A 10 -43.01 -63.80 1.01
CA LYS A 10 -43.85 -62.64 0.68
C LYS A 10 -44.78 -62.40 1.88
N TYR A 11 -44.97 -61.13 2.25
CA TYR A 11 -46.12 -60.50 2.96
C TYR A 11 -46.13 -60.25 4.48
N GLY A 12 -46.51 -59.00 4.81
CA GLY A 12 -47.27 -58.58 6.01
C GLY A 12 -46.61 -57.43 6.81
N VAL A 13 -46.65 -56.14 6.41
CA VAL A 13 -47.74 -55.12 6.47
C VAL A 13 -47.98 -54.49 7.86
N SER A 14 -47.89 -53.14 7.90
CA SER A 14 -48.51 -52.15 8.83
C SER A 14 -47.87 -51.96 10.22
N ILE A 15 -47.78 -50.77 10.88
CA ILE A 15 -48.26 -49.37 10.76
C ILE A 15 -47.37 -48.57 11.76
N PHE A 16 -46.68 -47.49 11.35
CA PHE A 16 -47.02 -46.06 11.53
C PHE A 16 -46.99 -45.47 12.96
N LEU A 17 -46.37 -44.28 13.06
CA LEU A 17 -46.44 -43.22 14.09
C LEU A 17 -45.55 -43.36 15.34
N VAL A 18 -44.99 -42.29 15.93
CA VAL A 18 -44.51 -40.95 15.54
C VAL A 18 -43.88 -40.38 16.83
N PHE A 19 -42.86 -39.52 16.69
CA PHE A 19 -42.37 -38.44 17.57
C PHE A 19 -40.83 -38.52 17.66
N ALA A 20 -40.09 -37.90 16.73
CA ALA A 20 -39.79 -36.47 16.68
C ALA A 20 -39.08 -35.99 17.96
N SER A 21 -37.75 -36.10 18.00
CA SER A 21 -36.90 -35.13 18.73
C SER A 21 -35.44 -35.23 18.23
N HIS A 22 -34.96 -34.13 17.64
CA HIS A 22 -33.54 -33.73 17.52
C HIS A 22 -32.77 -34.44 16.41
N LEU A 23 -32.90 -34.10 15.11
CA LEU A 23 -32.59 -32.79 14.51
C LEU A 23 -31.66 -31.90 15.34
N LEU A 24 -30.46 -32.39 15.69
CA LEU A 24 -29.31 -31.52 15.89
C LEU A 24 -28.62 -31.39 14.54
N LEU A 25 -29.01 -30.32 13.85
CA LEU A 25 -28.28 -29.69 12.78
C LEU A 25 -26.81 -29.51 13.21
N ALA A 26 -25.94 -30.44 12.83
CA ALA A 26 -24.56 -30.10 12.55
C ALA A 26 -24.53 -29.45 11.16
N THR A 27 -25.22 -28.31 11.04
CA THR A 27 -24.75 -27.26 10.16
C THR A 27 -23.30 -27.03 10.57
N PHE A 28 -22.37 -27.46 9.72
CA PHE A 28 -21.11 -26.75 9.57
C PHE A 28 -21.50 -25.33 9.15
N ALA A 29 -21.89 -24.55 10.15
CA ALA A 29 -21.79 -23.12 10.11
C ALA A 29 -20.29 -22.87 10.01
N PHE A 30 -19.78 -22.85 8.78
CA PHE A 30 -18.93 -21.75 8.35
C PHE A 30 -19.74 -20.45 8.44
N ALA A 31 -20.29 -20.16 9.62
CA ALA A 31 -20.34 -18.82 10.09
C ALA A 31 -18.86 -18.49 10.29
N SER A 32 -18.27 -17.92 9.23
CA SER A 32 -17.37 -16.80 9.42
C SER A 32 -18.04 -15.93 10.47
N ALA A 33 -17.71 -16.14 11.74
CA ALA A 33 -17.87 -15.13 12.74
C ALA A 33 -16.94 -14.01 12.26
N GLU A 34 -17.48 -13.17 11.38
CA GLU A 34 -17.06 -11.80 11.10
C GLU A 34 -17.20 -11.07 12.45
N SER A 35 -16.32 -11.43 13.38
CA SER A 35 -15.96 -10.61 14.51
C SER A 35 -15.11 -9.50 13.91
N ASP A 36 -15.82 -8.49 13.40
CA ASP A 36 -15.34 -7.15 13.10
C ASP A 36 -14.90 -6.41 14.39
N SER A 37 -14.61 -7.13 15.48
CA SER A 37 -14.10 -6.60 16.74
C SER A 37 -12.60 -6.85 16.88
N ARG A 38 -11.83 -6.76 15.79
CA ARG A 38 -10.38 -6.65 15.92
C ARG A 38 -10.10 -5.27 16.51
N ALA A 39 -9.56 -5.25 17.72
CA ALA A 39 -9.14 -4.02 18.39
C ALA A 39 -8.35 -3.11 17.42
N PRO A 40 -8.48 -1.78 17.57
CA PRO A 40 -7.77 -0.84 16.72
C PRO A 40 -6.27 -1.11 16.78
N ILE A 41 -5.60 -0.86 15.67
CA ILE A 41 -4.14 -0.92 15.63
C ILE A 41 -3.61 0.37 16.25
N VAL A 42 -3.00 0.25 17.43
CA VAL A 42 -2.49 1.39 18.18
C VAL A 42 -0.98 1.51 17.99
N PHE A 43 -0.53 2.68 17.58
CA PHE A 43 0.88 2.97 17.38
C PHE A 43 1.19 4.43 17.69
N LYS A 44 2.48 4.73 17.79
CA LYS A 44 3.01 6.10 17.80
C LYS A 44 4.14 6.19 16.80
N TYR A 45 4.45 7.38 16.33
CA TYR A 45 5.66 7.59 15.56
C TYR A 45 6.88 7.74 16.48
N ALA A 46 7.95 7.02 16.16
CA ALA A 46 9.30 7.43 16.52
C ALA A 46 9.76 8.42 15.44
N ARG A 47 10.18 9.62 15.86
CA ARG A 47 10.58 10.71 14.96
C ARG A 47 11.87 11.33 15.47
N ALA A 48 12.81 11.58 14.57
CA ALA A 48 14.01 12.36 14.80
C ALA A 48 14.18 13.38 13.67
N GLU A 49 14.60 14.57 14.07
CA GLU A 49 14.80 15.72 13.20
C GLU A 49 16.18 16.31 13.49
N VAL A 50 17.11 16.15 12.54
CA VAL A 50 18.50 16.57 12.71
C VAL A 50 18.75 17.81 11.86
N GLN A 51 19.12 18.91 12.52
CA GLN A 51 19.35 20.22 11.91
C GLN A 51 20.56 20.23 10.97
N GLU A 52 20.53 21.16 10.01
CA GLU A 52 21.61 21.41 9.06
C GLU A 52 22.96 21.63 9.74
N TRP A 53 24.02 21.15 9.11
CA TRP A 53 25.40 21.32 9.57
C TRP A 53 25.87 22.75 9.30
N LYS A 54 26.31 23.48 10.33
CA LYS A 54 26.86 24.84 10.22
C LYS A 54 28.39 24.88 10.11
N GLY A 55 29.04 23.85 9.56
CA GLY A 55 30.50 23.83 9.43
C GLY A 55 30.97 23.97 7.98
N ASP A 56 31.72 25.05 7.74
CA ASP A 56 32.64 25.36 6.62
C ASP A 56 32.29 24.81 5.23
N SER A 57 31.08 25.05 4.73
CA SER A 57 30.80 25.01 3.29
C SER A 57 30.34 26.39 2.82
N GLU A 58 31.17 27.06 2.02
CA GLU A 58 30.79 28.30 1.31
C GLU A 58 29.73 28.07 0.22
N ALA A 59 29.36 26.81 -0.05
CA ALA A 59 28.25 26.49 -0.94
C ALA A 59 27.03 26.09 -0.10
N ALA A 60 26.07 27.01 0.02
CA ALA A 60 24.71 26.67 0.44
C ALA A 60 24.04 25.84 -0.68
N PRO A 61 23.31 24.75 -0.35
CA PRO A 61 22.46 24.09 -1.33
C PRO A 61 21.39 25.07 -1.83
N GLU A 62 21.27 25.24 -3.15
CA GLU A 62 20.38 26.22 -3.80
C GLU A 62 18.88 26.02 -3.48
N ASN A 63 18.49 24.91 -2.86
CA ASN A 63 17.10 24.58 -2.56
C ASN A 63 16.94 24.27 -1.05
N GLY A 64 16.21 25.15 -0.36
CA GLY A 64 16.12 25.22 1.10
C GLY A 64 15.74 23.94 1.85
N SER A 65 16.23 23.91 3.10
CA SER A 65 16.14 22.91 4.17
C SER A 65 16.81 21.55 3.91
N SER A 66 18.10 21.45 4.22
CA SER A 66 18.83 20.18 4.34
C SER A 66 18.69 19.56 5.74
N GLN A 67 17.45 19.44 6.22
CA GLN A 67 17.14 18.74 7.47
C GLN A 67 17.01 17.25 7.19
N ILE A 68 17.59 16.41 8.04
CA ILE A 68 17.35 14.96 7.98
C ILE A 68 16.14 14.65 8.86
N VAL A 69 15.11 14.05 8.27
CA VAL A 69 13.91 13.59 8.96
C VAL A 69 13.84 12.07 8.89
N TRP A 70 13.85 11.43 10.05
CA TRP A 70 13.68 9.98 10.20
C TRP A 70 12.44 9.69 11.03
N GLU A 71 11.45 9.02 10.44
CA GLU A 71 10.18 8.72 11.09
C GLU A 71 9.68 7.30 10.74
N TYR A 72 9.19 6.57 11.74
CA TYR A 72 8.58 5.25 11.53
C TYR A 72 7.61 4.87 12.65
N PRO A 73 6.61 4.00 12.39
CA PRO A 73 5.62 3.61 13.38
C PRO A 73 6.20 2.57 14.37
N VAL A 74 5.90 2.81 15.65
CA VAL A 74 6.17 1.91 16.77
C VAL A 74 4.84 1.50 17.39
N PHE A 75 4.53 0.22 17.27
CA PHE A 75 3.27 -0.36 17.71
C PHE A 75 3.28 -0.64 19.22
N LEU A 76 2.17 -0.31 19.87
CA LEU A 76 2.03 -0.30 21.33
C LEU A 76 1.15 -1.46 21.80
N GLN A 77 1.69 -2.31 22.68
CA GLN A 77 1.05 -3.33 23.55
C GLN A 77 -0.04 -4.29 23.01
N PRO A 78 -0.16 -5.49 23.63
CA PRO A 78 0.87 -6.19 24.39
C PRO A 78 1.99 -6.68 23.44
N GLN A 79 3.24 -6.74 23.94
CA GLN A 79 4.42 -7.16 23.18
C GLN A 79 4.37 -8.66 22.88
N THR A 80 3.60 -9.04 21.86
CA THR A 80 3.60 -10.38 21.30
C THR A 80 4.85 -10.58 20.43
N PRO A 81 5.24 -11.84 20.15
CA PRO A 81 6.33 -12.12 19.22
C PRO A 81 6.12 -11.48 17.83
N TYR A 82 4.87 -11.41 17.34
CA TYR A 82 4.57 -10.73 16.07
C TYR A 82 4.81 -9.23 16.18
N LEU A 83 4.45 -8.57 17.30
CA LEU A 83 4.62 -7.13 17.48
C LEU A 83 6.10 -6.76 17.57
N GLN A 84 6.90 -7.61 18.20
CA GLN A 84 8.36 -7.46 18.25
C GLN A 84 8.96 -7.55 16.85
N LYS A 85 8.55 -8.55 16.05
CA LYS A 85 8.97 -8.68 14.65
C LYS A 85 8.51 -7.50 13.80
N LEU A 86 7.28 -7.04 13.97
CA LEU A 86 6.74 -5.89 13.25
C LEU A 86 7.52 -4.61 13.58
N ASN A 87 7.75 -4.32 14.86
CA ASN A 87 8.55 -3.16 15.28
C ASN A 87 10.01 -3.25 14.80
N ALA A 88 10.60 -4.44 14.83
CA ALA A 88 11.95 -4.66 14.29
C ALA A 88 11.98 -4.46 12.78
N TRP A 89 10.95 -4.93 12.07
CA TRP A 89 10.82 -4.80 10.63
C TRP A 89 10.61 -3.36 10.19
N THR A 90 9.70 -2.60 10.83
CA THR A 90 9.47 -1.17 10.50
C THR A 90 10.72 -0.32 10.76
N ARG A 91 11.44 -0.61 11.85
CA ARG A 91 12.73 0.02 12.15
C ARG A 91 13.80 -0.32 11.13
N THR A 92 13.92 -1.59 10.76
CA THR A 92 14.92 -2.05 9.77
C THR A 92 14.65 -1.40 8.42
N LEU A 93 13.38 -1.37 7.99
CA LEU A 93 13.00 -0.76 6.73
C LEU A 93 13.28 0.74 6.70
N SER A 94 12.99 1.46 7.78
CA SER A 94 13.30 2.90 7.86
C SER A 94 14.80 3.16 7.93
N LEU A 95 15.60 2.32 8.58
CA LEU A 95 17.06 2.47 8.56
C LEU A 95 17.68 2.17 7.20
N ASN A 96 17.18 1.16 6.48
CA ASN A 96 17.60 0.87 5.11
C ASN A 96 17.28 2.03 4.16
N SER A 97 16.18 2.74 4.40
CA SER A 97 15.80 3.94 3.64
C SER A 97 16.66 5.14 4.02
N LEU A 98 17.05 5.24 5.29
CA LEU A 98 17.88 6.34 5.78
C LEU A 98 19.33 6.24 5.30
N PHE A 99 19.93 5.05 5.31
CA PHE A 99 21.33 4.83 4.92
C PHE A 99 21.41 4.03 3.62
N TYR A 100 21.87 4.68 2.54
CA TYR A 100 22.12 4.00 1.27
C TYR A 100 23.51 3.33 1.22
N ASP A 101 24.41 3.70 2.14
CA ASP A 101 25.75 3.13 2.27
C ASP A 101 25.71 1.77 2.98
N GLU A 102 26.10 0.71 2.25
CA GLU A 102 26.13 -0.67 2.74
C GLU A 102 27.14 -0.89 3.88
N GLU A 103 28.13 -0.01 4.07
CA GLU A 103 29.13 -0.14 5.13
C GLU A 103 28.59 0.33 6.50
N LEU A 104 27.75 1.37 6.51
CA LEU A 104 27.25 1.97 7.75
C LEU A 104 25.96 1.30 8.26
N LEU A 105 25.14 0.78 7.35
CA LEU A 105 23.86 0.17 7.67
C LEU A 105 23.95 -1.00 8.70
N PRO A 106 24.88 -1.97 8.59
CA PRO A 106 25.01 -3.04 9.58
C PRO A 106 25.31 -2.55 10.99
N THR A 107 26.01 -1.42 11.10
CA THR A 107 26.31 -0.77 12.38
C THR A 107 25.09 -0.05 12.91
N ALA A 108 24.41 0.74 12.08
CA ALA A 108 23.18 1.46 12.45
C ALA A 108 22.06 0.53 12.93
N LEU A 109 21.90 -0.64 12.30
CA LEU A 109 20.91 -1.65 12.69
C LEU A 109 21.13 -2.17 14.13
N LYS A 110 22.38 -2.20 14.61
CA LYS A 110 22.74 -2.62 15.98
C LYS A 110 22.66 -1.50 17.02
N MET A 111 22.61 -0.24 16.57
CA MET A 111 22.50 0.91 17.47
C MET A 111 21.09 1.04 18.04
N ARG A 112 20.96 1.72 19.18
CA ARG A 112 19.67 2.26 19.63
C ARG A 112 19.34 3.53 18.84
N ASP A 113 18.07 3.89 18.73
CA ASP A 113 17.64 5.09 18.00
C ASP A 113 18.35 6.36 18.48
N SER A 114 18.53 6.54 19.79
CA SER A 114 19.27 7.69 20.34
C SER A 114 20.74 7.72 19.93
N ALA A 115 21.37 6.57 19.68
CA ALA A 115 22.74 6.49 19.20
C ALA A 115 22.82 6.77 17.70
N VAL A 116 21.82 6.33 16.91
CA VAL A 116 21.69 6.69 15.49
C VAL A 116 21.55 8.22 15.34
N VAL A 117 20.65 8.83 16.12
CA VAL A 117 20.46 10.29 16.12
C VAL A 117 21.73 11.02 16.51
N LYS A 118 22.41 10.60 17.58
CA LYS A 118 23.68 11.20 17.99
C LYS A 118 24.77 11.06 16.92
N ALA A 119 24.82 9.95 16.19
CA ALA A 119 25.75 9.75 15.09
C ALA A 119 25.43 10.71 13.93
N LEU A 120 24.16 10.84 13.54
CA LEU A 120 23.72 11.84 12.55
C LEU A 120 24.06 13.27 12.99
N GLU A 121 24.01 13.58 14.28
CA GLU A 121 24.35 14.89 14.85
C GLU A 121 25.86 15.20 14.85
N GLY A 122 26.69 14.19 15.13
CA GLY A 122 28.11 14.40 15.47
C GLY A 122 29.13 13.83 14.48
N ASP A 123 28.74 12.96 13.55
CA ASP A 123 29.62 12.30 12.58
C ASP A 123 29.30 12.73 11.15
N LYS A 124 30.26 13.42 10.52
CA LYS A 124 30.14 13.92 9.15
C LYS A 124 29.91 12.80 8.13
N ALA A 125 30.63 11.68 8.24
CA ALA A 125 30.51 10.58 7.28
C ALA A 125 29.14 9.90 7.38
N VAL A 126 28.64 9.71 8.60
CA VAL A 126 27.29 9.16 8.84
C VAL A 126 26.20 10.07 8.27
N ARG A 127 26.39 11.39 8.35
CA ARG A 127 25.44 12.37 7.81
C ARG A 127 25.46 12.41 6.28
N GLU A 128 26.63 12.37 5.65
CA GLU A 128 26.77 12.36 4.18
C GLU A 128 26.24 11.06 3.55
N ALA A 129 26.29 9.96 4.29
CA ALA A 129 25.70 8.68 3.92
C ALA A 129 24.19 8.57 4.20
N ALA A 130 23.60 9.56 4.89
CA ALA A 130 22.18 9.59 5.22
C ALA A 130 21.38 10.38 4.20
N ILE A 131 20.18 9.88 3.92
CA ILE A 131 19.20 10.53 3.07
C ILE A 131 18.39 11.57 3.86
N THR A 132 17.95 12.65 3.21
CA THR A 132 17.22 13.76 3.86
C THR A 132 15.86 13.38 4.42
N ASN A 133 15.17 12.41 3.83
CA ASN A 133 13.86 11.95 4.31
C ASN A 133 13.76 10.42 4.24
N SER A 134 13.54 9.79 5.40
CA SER A 134 13.12 8.40 5.52
C SER A 134 11.87 8.35 6.39
N LEU A 135 10.70 8.32 5.75
CA LEU A 135 9.42 8.30 6.44
C LEU A 135 8.68 7.02 6.10
N LEU A 136 8.41 6.18 7.10
CA LEU A 136 7.54 5.02 6.94
C LEU A 136 6.18 5.35 7.56
N SER A 137 5.10 5.29 6.77
CA SER A 137 3.73 5.53 7.22
C SER A 137 2.93 4.24 7.21
N LEU A 138 2.14 3.99 8.26
CA LEU A 138 1.11 2.95 8.23
C LEU A 138 -0.16 3.54 7.62
N ASP A 139 -0.55 3.05 6.45
CA ASP A 139 -1.66 3.64 5.70
C ASP A 139 -2.97 2.91 5.96
N ARG A 140 -2.94 1.58 5.88
CA ARG A 140 -4.14 0.72 5.93
C ARG A 140 -3.83 -0.62 6.56
N ALA A 141 -4.89 -1.26 7.05
CA ALA A 141 -4.83 -2.62 7.55
C ALA A 141 -6.04 -3.40 7.06
N PHE A 142 -5.81 -4.51 6.37
CA PHE A 142 -6.84 -5.38 5.82
C PHE A 142 -6.67 -6.78 6.36
N GLY A 143 -7.59 -7.21 7.23
CA GLY A 143 -7.48 -8.49 7.92
C GLY A 143 -6.15 -8.61 8.68
N GLN A 144 -5.29 -9.51 8.21
CA GLN A 144 -3.96 -9.79 8.79
C GLN A 144 -2.83 -8.96 8.17
N TYR A 145 -3.09 -8.23 7.09
CA TYR A 145 -2.07 -7.50 6.34
C TYR A 145 -2.04 -6.04 6.73
N LEU A 146 -0.85 -5.52 6.96
CA LEU A 146 -0.57 -4.11 7.25
C LEU A 146 0.13 -3.51 6.04
N PHE A 147 -0.44 -2.45 5.48
CA PHE A 147 0.07 -1.75 4.31
C PHE A 147 0.74 -0.46 4.76
N PHE A 148 1.98 -0.28 4.31
CA PHE A 148 2.77 0.91 4.60
C PHE A 148 3.24 1.56 3.31
N THR A 149 3.48 2.86 3.40
CA THR A 149 4.20 3.63 2.38
C THR A 149 5.51 4.10 2.97
N LEU A 150 6.60 3.70 2.33
CA LEU A 150 7.93 4.23 2.58
C LEU A 150 8.15 5.40 1.63
N PHE A 151 8.36 6.60 2.18
CA PHE A 151 8.72 7.80 1.44
C PHE A 151 10.24 7.97 1.46
N GLU A 152 10.82 7.99 0.27
CA GLU A 152 12.21 8.28 -0.03
C GLU A 152 12.27 9.61 -0.83
N PRO A 153 13.44 10.26 -0.96
CA PRO A 153 13.55 11.41 -1.84
C PRO A 153 13.13 11.03 -3.24
N HIS A 154 12.22 11.82 -3.78
CA HIS A 154 11.70 11.65 -5.13
C HIS A 154 10.95 10.34 -5.37
N THR A 155 10.70 9.45 -4.41
CA THR A 155 9.94 8.21 -4.66
C THR A 155 9.17 7.74 -3.43
N SER A 156 8.14 6.92 -3.65
CA SER A 156 7.47 6.20 -2.58
C SER A 156 7.30 4.73 -2.96
N LYS A 157 7.35 3.87 -1.95
CA LYS A 157 7.24 2.42 -2.11
C LYS A 157 6.19 1.86 -1.17
N SER A 158 5.22 1.15 -1.70
CA SER A 158 4.26 0.39 -0.89
C SER A 158 4.86 -0.95 -0.48
N VAL A 159 4.76 -1.24 0.82
CA VAL A 159 5.24 -2.49 1.40
C VAL A 159 4.16 -3.10 2.29
N VAL A 160 4.15 -4.42 2.41
CA VAL A 160 3.11 -5.16 3.14
C VAL A 160 3.74 -6.08 4.17
N PHE A 161 3.17 -6.12 5.36
CA PHE A 161 3.54 -7.05 6.42
C PHE A 161 2.37 -7.96 6.77
N ASP A 162 2.59 -9.28 6.75
CA ASP A 162 1.60 -10.25 7.22
C ASP A 162 1.80 -10.52 8.71
N THR A 163 0.79 -10.20 9.52
CA THR A 163 0.83 -10.39 10.97
C THR A 163 0.76 -11.85 11.42
N VAL A 164 0.29 -12.77 10.57
CA VAL A 164 0.22 -14.21 10.88
C VAL A 164 1.58 -14.88 10.66
N THR A 165 2.21 -14.66 9.51
CA THR A 165 3.56 -15.22 9.22
C THR A 165 4.66 -14.39 9.88
N SER A 166 4.36 -13.12 10.21
CA SER A 166 5.31 -12.12 10.68
C SER A 166 6.44 -11.84 9.68
N GLU A 167 6.08 -11.75 8.40
CA GLU A 167 7.01 -11.55 7.29
C GLU A 167 6.50 -10.48 6.31
N ALA A 168 7.44 -9.92 5.54
CA ALA A 168 7.11 -9.05 4.42
C ALA A 168 6.47 -9.87 3.30
N VAL A 169 5.40 -9.35 2.71
CA VAL A 169 4.70 -9.99 1.61
C VAL A 169 4.78 -9.09 0.38
N PRO A 170 5.21 -9.61 -0.78
CA PRO A 170 5.20 -8.84 -2.01
C PRO A 170 3.76 -8.47 -2.40
N ILE A 171 3.52 -7.21 -2.78
CA ILE A 171 2.17 -6.72 -3.08
C ILE A 171 1.55 -7.42 -4.29
N GLU A 172 2.38 -7.85 -5.25
CA GLU A 172 1.96 -8.62 -6.42
C GLU A 172 1.29 -9.95 -6.05
N SER A 173 1.62 -10.53 -4.88
CA SER A 173 1.05 -11.81 -4.43
C SER A 173 -0.45 -11.75 -4.12
N PHE A 174 -1.04 -10.56 -4.03
CA PHE A 174 -2.49 -10.40 -3.87
C PHE A 174 -3.26 -10.48 -5.19
N PHE A 175 -2.55 -10.48 -6.32
CA PHE A 175 -3.09 -10.35 -7.66
C PHE A 175 -2.86 -11.61 -8.49
N LYS A 176 -3.73 -11.82 -9.49
CA LYS A 176 -3.58 -12.90 -10.47
C LYS A 176 -2.39 -12.62 -11.40
N ASP A 177 -1.85 -13.68 -11.99
CA ASP A 177 -0.68 -13.61 -12.87
C ASP A 177 -0.83 -12.62 -14.05
N ASP A 178 -2.07 -12.40 -14.54
CA ASP A 178 -2.39 -11.48 -15.64
C ASP A 178 -2.72 -10.05 -15.20
N ALA A 179 -2.75 -9.78 -13.89
CA ALA A 179 -3.18 -8.50 -13.35
C ALA A 179 -2.24 -7.35 -13.72
N GLU A 180 -0.93 -7.59 -13.80
CA GLU A 180 0.05 -6.55 -14.14
C GLU A 180 -0.26 -5.93 -15.51
N ALA A 181 -0.54 -6.76 -16.52
CA ALA A 181 -0.85 -6.31 -17.86
C ALA A 181 -2.17 -5.50 -17.90
N GLU A 182 -3.21 -5.96 -17.19
CA GLU A 182 -4.48 -5.22 -17.12
C GLU A 182 -4.31 -3.90 -16.34
N LEU A 183 -3.51 -3.87 -15.27
CA LEU A 183 -3.20 -2.63 -14.54
C LEU A 183 -2.44 -1.64 -15.40
N HIS A 184 -1.48 -2.11 -16.20
CA HIS A 184 -0.76 -1.28 -17.16
C HIS A 184 -1.71 -0.64 -18.17
N GLN A 185 -2.64 -1.43 -18.72
CA GLN A 185 -3.66 -0.94 -19.65
C GLN A 185 -4.64 0.03 -18.99
N LEU A 186 -5.11 -0.27 -17.77
CA LEU A 186 -6.03 0.59 -17.02
C LEU A 186 -5.38 1.93 -16.68
N LEU A 187 -4.10 1.92 -16.32
CA LEU A 187 -3.31 3.12 -16.07
C LEU A 187 -3.13 3.95 -17.34
N ALA A 188 -2.71 3.34 -18.45
CA ALA A 188 -2.59 4.03 -19.74
C ALA A 188 -3.92 4.71 -20.16
N ASN A 189 -5.03 4.00 -19.96
CA ASN A 189 -6.37 4.55 -20.21
C ASN A 189 -6.72 5.71 -19.27
N ALA A 190 -6.29 5.65 -18.00
CA ALA A 190 -6.50 6.74 -17.04
C ALA A 190 -5.70 7.99 -17.42
N ILE A 191 -4.43 7.83 -17.82
CA ILE A 191 -3.58 8.90 -18.32
C ILE A 191 -4.22 9.54 -19.57
N ALA A 192 -4.59 8.74 -20.57
CA ALA A 192 -5.22 9.24 -21.80
C ALA A 192 -6.52 10.01 -21.51
N LYS A 193 -7.31 9.53 -20.55
CA LYS A 193 -8.55 10.19 -20.13
C LYS A 193 -8.28 11.54 -19.45
N GLU A 194 -7.25 11.66 -18.62
CA GLU A 194 -6.85 12.94 -18.01
C GLU A 194 -6.49 13.96 -19.10
N PHE A 195 -5.65 13.57 -20.06
CA PHE A 195 -5.26 14.44 -21.19
C PHE A 195 -6.47 14.92 -21.99
N GLU A 196 -7.42 14.03 -22.29
CA GLU A 196 -8.63 14.40 -23.03
C GLU A 196 -9.53 15.33 -22.19
N GLN A 197 -9.69 15.06 -20.89
CA GLN A 197 -10.49 15.90 -19.99
C GLN A 197 -9.88 17.28 -19.79
N ASP A 198 -8.56 17.37 -19.66
CA ASP A 198 -7.81 18.63 -19.57
C ASP A 198 -8.00 19.47 -20.84
N ASN A 199 -7.80 18.86 -22.02
CA ASN A 199 -8.01 19.52 -23.31
C ASN A 199 -9.45 20.01 -23.50
N GLN A 200 -10.45 19.20 -23.14
CA GLN A 200 -11.87 19.60 -23.19
C GLN A 200 -12.17 20.75 -22.22
N THR A 201 -11.54 20.77 -21.04
CA THR A 201 -11.72 21.82 -20.03
C THR A 201 -11.07 23.12 -20.49
N TYR A 202 -9.86 23.04 -21.03
CA TYR A 202 -9.15 24.18 -21.62
C TYR A 202 -9.93 24.81 -22.79
N LYS A 203 -10.42 24.00 -23.74
CA LYS A 203 -11.28 24.49 -24.85
C LYS A 203 -12.55 25.17 -24.36
N ARG A 204 -13.18 24.64 -23.30
CA ARG A 204 -14.37 25.26 -22.68
C ARG A 204 -14.03 26.59 -22.00
N CYS A 205 -12.86 26.68 -21.36
CA CYS A 205 -12.38 27.92 -20.77
C CYS A 205 -12.13 28.99 -21.85
N LEU A 206 -11.42 28.67 -22.93
CA LEU A 206 -11.17 29.62 -24.02
C LEU A 206 -12.45 30.22 -24.62
N LYS A 207 -13.50 29.41 -24.77
CA LYS A 207 -14.82 29.88 -25.25
C LYS A 207 -15.50 30.84 -24.28
N LYS A 208 -15.30 30.67 -22.97
CA LYS A 208 -15.89 31.53 -21.92
C LYS A 208 -15.08 32.80 -21.68
N SER A 209 -13.77 32.72 -21.84
CA SER A 209 -12.82 33.80 -21.55
C SER A 209 -12.51 34.69 -22.76
N ALA A 210 -13.44 34.81 -23.72
CA ALA A 210 -13.25 35.54 -24.98
C ALA A 210 -12.80 37.01 -24.82
N ASN A 211 -12.87 37.58 -23.61
CA ASN A 211 -12.41 38.94 -23.27
C ASN A 211 -11.27 39.00 -22.23
N ASP A 212 -10.76 37.87 -21.73
CA ASP A 212 -9.70 37.83 -20.69
C ASP A 212 -8.79 36.60 -20.90
N HIS A 213 -7.86 36.72 -21.86
CA HIS A 213 -6.98 35.65 -22.35
C HIS A 213 -5.97 35.12 -21.31
N GLY A 214 -5.96 35.63 -20.07
CA GLY A 214 -4.92 35.35 -19.09
C GLY A 214 -5.21 34.27 -18.05
N LYS A 215 -6.38 33.60 -18.06
CA LYS A 215 -6.84 32.80 -16.90
C LYS A 215 -7.16 31.31 -17.14
N CYS A 216 -7.00 30.80 -18.35
CA CYS A 216 -7.16 29.35 -18.54
C CYS A 216 -5.89 28.65 -18.05
N GLU A 217 -5.99 27.98 -16.90
CA GLU A 217 -4.91 27.15 -16.38
C GLU A 217 -4.56 26.03 -17.37
N ARG A 218 -3.30 25.60 -17.26
CA ARG A 218 -2.53 24.61 -18.02
C ARG A 218 -3.30 23.75 -19.03
N GLN A 219 -2.77 23.64 -20.24
CA GLN A 219 -3.13 22.62 -21.21
C GLN A 219 -2.03 21.54 -21.23
N LEU A 220 -2.42 20.27 -21.06
CA LEU A 220 -1.59 19.11 -21.40
C LEU A 220 -1.45 19.01 -22.92
N ASP A 221 -0.21 18.92 -23.40
CA ASP A 221 0.05 18.70 -24.81
C ASP A 221 -0.20 17.22 -25.16
N ILE A 222 -1.20 16.96 -25.99
CA ILE A 222 -1.55 15.61 -26.43
C ILE A 222 -0.40 14.89 -27.14
N ASN A 223 0.53 15.64 -27.75
CA ASN A 223 1.73 15.07 -28.38
C ASN A 223 2.69 14.43 -27.36
N HIS A 224 2.53 14.74 -26.07
CA HIS A 224 3.30 14.14 -24.99
C HIS A 224 2.61 12.92 -24.34
N LEU A 225 1.43 12.51 -24.80
CA LEU A 225 0.69 11.39 -24.20
C LEU A 225 1.50 10.09 -24.22
N ASP A 226 2.12 9.74 -25.35
CA ASP A 226 2.90 8.50 -25.48
C ASP A 226 4.14 8.53 -24.60
N ALA A 227 4.88 9.66 -24.60
CA ALA A 227 6.02 9.86 -23.73
C ALA A 227 5.62 9.79 -22.25
N CYS A 228 4.47 10.36 -21.90
CA CYS A 228 3.95 10.32 -20.55
C CYS A 228 3.58 8.91 -20.11
N THR A 229 2.90 8.16 -20.97
CA THR A 229 2.50 6.77 -20.71
C THR A 229 3.72 5.88 -20.53
N ALA A 230 4.76 6.06 -21.35
CA ALA A 230 6.01 5.32 -21.23
C ALA A 230 6.75 5.64 -19.92
N TRP A 231 6.75 6.90 -19.50
CA TRP A 231 7.39 7.31 -18.23
C TRP A 231 6.61 6.86 -17.01
N ARG A 232 5.28 6.87 -17.11
CA ARG A 232 4.36 6.40 -16.08
C ARG A 232 3.97 4.95 -16.31
N SER A 233 4.96 4.12 -16.61
CA SER A 233 4.76 2.67 -16.66
C SER A 233 4.40 2.15 -15.28
N PHE A 234 3.44 1.22 -15.21
CA PHE A 234 3.08 0.57 -13.96
C PHE A 234 4.30 -0.11 -13.30
N ASN A 235 4.38 -0.01 -11.98
CA ASN A 235 5.32 -0.74 -11.14
C ASN A 235 4.63 -1.07 -9.80
N TRP A 236 4.81 -2.30 -9.31
CA TRP A 236 4.23 -2.76 -8.05
C TRP A 236 4.60 -1.88 -6.85
N ASN A 237 5.81 -1.32 -6.83
CA ASN A 237 6.26 -0.45 -5.75
C ASN A 237 5.41 0.82 -5.61
N PHE A 238 4.77 1.28 -6.69
CA PHE A 238 3.99 2.52 -6.71
C PHE A 238 2.52 2.30 -6.34
N LEU A 239 2.11 1.05 -6.11
CA LEU A 239 0.73 0.67 -5.94
C LEU A 239 0.29 0.71 -4.46
N ALA A 240 -0.66 1.57 -4.14
CA ALA A 240 -1.40 1.53 -2.89
C ALA A 240 -2.80 0.91 -3.09
N VAL A 241 -3.17 -0.03 -2.22
CA VAL A 241 -4.51 -0.65 -2.20
C VAL A 241 -5.41 0.13 -1.25
N GLU A 242 -6.41 0.83 -1.79
CA GLU A 242 -7.39 1.58 -0.99
C GLU A 242 -8.60 0.73 -0.61
N SER A 243 -9.02 -0.16 -1.51
CA SER A 243 -10.08 -1.15 -1.29
C SER A 243 -10.09 -2.20 -2.40
N LYS A 244 -10.98 -3.19 -2.32
CA LYS A 244 -11.20 -4.18 -3.39
C LYS A 244 -11.59 -3.60 -4.76
N ARG A 245 -11.93 -2.30 -4.87
CA ARG A 245 -12.34 -1.64 -6.12
C ARG A 245 -11.55 -0.38 -6.43
N LYS A 246 -10.56 -0.05 -5.61
CA LYS A 246 -9.84 1.22 -5.68
C LYS A 246 -8.37 1.00 -5.40
N LEU A 247 -7.56 1.39 -6.37
CA LEU A 247 -6.11 1.41 -6.29
C LEU A 247 -5.62 2.83 -6.55
N THR A 248 -4.53 3.21 -5.91
CA THR A 248 -3.81 4.46 -6.19
C THR A 248 -2.41 4.09 -6.67
N ILE A 249 -1.96 4.68 -7.77
CA ILE A 249 -0.60 4.49 -8.29
C ILE A 249 0.11 5.84 -8.19
N SER A 250 1.14 5.93 -7.34
CA SER A 250 1.85 7.17 -7.04
C SER A 250 3.26 7.14 -7.63
N PHE A 251 3.57 8.12 -8.48
CA PHE A 251 4.83 8.19 -9.20
C PHE A 251 5.87 9.04 -8.46
N PRO A 252 7.15 8.69 -8.61
CA PRO A 252 8.25 9.51 -8.13
C PRO A 252 8.18 10.96 -8.66
N TYR A 253 8.50 11.93 -7.80
CA TYR A 253 8.56 13.34 -8.20
C TYR A 253 9.75 13.57 -9.13
N HIS A 254 9.48 14.18 -10.28
CA HIS A 254 10.51 14.63 -11.20
C HIS A 254 10.30 16.10 -11.59
N PRO A 255 11.30 16.97 -11.39
CA PRO A 255 11.22 18.36 -11.79
C PRO A 255 10.86 18.50 -13.28
N GLY A 256 9.87 19.35 -13.58
CA GLY A 256 9.41 19.62 -14.95
C GLY A 256 8.34 18.66 -15.49
N GLN A 257 8.13 17.49 -14.86
CA GLN A 257 7.14 16.50 -15.34
C GLN A 257 5.69 16.91 -15.10
N ARG A 258 5.41 17.69 -14.06
CA ARG A 258 4.05 18.18 -13.80
C ARG A 258 3.49 18.98 -14.98
N LYS A 259 4.36 19.61 -15.80
CA LYS A 259 3.95 20.31 -17.03
C LYS A 259 3.65 19.37 -18.20
N THR A 260 4.29 18.21 -18.27
CA THR A 260 4.16 17.26 -19.40
C THR A 260 3.17 16.13 -19.13
N CYS A 261 2.98 15.73 -17.88
CA CYS A 261 2.24 14.54 -17.51
C CYS A 261 1.08 14.75 -16.54
N GLY A 262 0.98 15.91 -15.89
CA GLY A 262 -0.09 16.16 -14.90
C GLY A 262 0.18 15.54 -13.55
N ASP A 263 -0.86 15.04 -12.89
CA ASP A 263 -0.86 14.71 -11.46
C ASP A 263 0.14 13.59 -11.12
N GLU A 264 0.76 13.63 -9.95
CA GLU A 264 1.79 12.66 -9.54
C GLU A 264 1.23 11.29 -9.14
N PHE A 265 -0.09 11.10 -9.23
CA PHE A 265 -0.73 9.83 -8.94
C PHE A 265 -1.98 9.64 -9.81
N TYR A 266 -2.40 8.38 -9.96
CA TYR A 266 -3.65 8.00 -10.60
C TYR A 266 -4.48 7.11 -9.69
N VAL A 267 -5.78 7.40 -9.63
CA VAL A 267 -6.76 6.56 -8.93
C VAL A 267 -7.48 5.69 -9.93
N LEU A 268 -7.28 4.37 -9.82
CA LEU A 268 -8.01 3.37 -10.59
C LEU A 268 -9.18 2.86 -9.75
N GLU A 269 -10.37 3.41 -10.00
CA GLU A 269 -11.59 3.04 -9.26
C GLU A 269 -12.65 2.46 -10.21
N ASN A 270 -12.75 1.13 -10.27
CA ASN A 270 -13.73 0.45 -11.10
C ASN A 270 -14.00 -1.01 -10.64
N LYS A 271 -15.06 -1.63 -11.17
CA LYS A 271 -15.41 -3.04 -10.85
C LYS A 271 -14.42 -4.07 -11.39
N ARG A 272 -13.65 -3.76 -12.45
CA ARG A 272 -12.65 -4.68 -13.00
C ARG A 272 -11.50 -4.90 -12.02
N ILE A 273 -11.14 -3.90 -11.22
CA ILE A 273 -10.13 -4.01 -10.15
C ILE A 273 -10.44 -5.19 -9.22
N GLU A 274 -11.71 -5.37 -8.83
CA GLU A 274 -12.11 -6.46 -7.93
C GLU A 274 -11.79 -7.85 -8.52
N SER A 275 -11.79 -7.97 -9.85
CA SER A 275 -11.50 -9.22 -10.54
C SER A 275 -10.00 -9.52 -10.71
N LEU A 276 -9.13 -8.55 -10.42
CA LEU A 276 -7.66 -8.70 -10.51
C LEU A 276 -7.07 -9.40 -9.29
N PHE A 277 -7.75 -9.30 -8.15
CA PHE A 277 -7.30 -9.95 -6.92
C PHE A 277 -7.52 -11.46 -6.97
N ILE A 278 -6.61 -12.20 -6.33
CA ILE A 278 -6.82 -13.64 -6.02
C ILE A 278 -7.99 -13.79 -5.03
N SER A 279 -8.01 -12.93 -4.01
CA SER A 279 -9.03 -12.95 -2.94
C SER A 279 -9.48 -11.52 -2.58
N PRO A 280 -10.46 -10.95 -3.31
CA PRO A 280 -10.91 -9.58 -3.10
C PRO A 280 -11.61 -9.35 -1.75
N THR A 281 -12.05 -10.43 -1.07
CA THR A 281 -12.70 -10.34 0.25
C THR A 281 -11.78 -9.81 1.34
N ILE A 282 -10.46 -9.96 1.18
CA ILE A 282 -9.46 -9.41 2.10
C ILE A 282 -9.64 -7.88 2.24
N PHE A 283 -9.95 -7.20 1.13
CA PHE A 283 -10.03 -5.74 1.04
C PHE A 283 -11.46 -5.18 1.19
N ARG A 284 -12.35 -5.93 1.86
CA ARG A 284 -13.75 -5.52 2.08
C ARG A 284 -13.86 -4.40 3.12
N HIS A 285 -13.18 -4.55 4.25
CA HIS A 285 -13.22 -3.63 5.38
C HIS A 285 -11.80 -3.34 5.88
N ALA A 286 -11.42 -2.06 5.90
CA ALA A 286 -10.19 -1.63 6.55
C ALA A 286 -10.40 -1.63 8.07
N ARG A 287 -9.40 -2.12 8.81
CA ARG A 287 -9.38 -2.03 10.27
C ARG A 287 -9.10 -0.60 10.71
N GLU A 288 -9.64 -0.22 11.86
CA GLU A 288 -9.33 1.06 12.49
C GLU A 288 -7.85 1.11 12.91
N ILE A 289 -7.22 2.25 12.63
CA ILE A 289 -5.83 2.56 12.96
C ILE A 289 -5.84 3.83 13.83
N GLN A 290 -5.17 3.77 14.99
CA GLN A 290 -5.10 4.86 15.95
C GLN A 290 -3.63 5.26 16.17
N ASN A 291 -3.31 6.49 15.74
CA ASN A 291 -2.03 7.13 16.03
C ASN A 291 -2.13 7.94 17.33
N ILE A 292 -1.39 7.53 18.35
CA ILE A 292 -1.26 8.30 19.59
C ILE A 292 -0.26 9.44 19.34
N LYS A 293 -0.78 10.67 19.24
CA LYS A 293 0.05 11.88 19.20
C LYS A 293 0.79 12.04 20.53
N GLN A 294 2.08 12.38 20.45
CA GLN A 294 2.90 12.77 21.60
C GLN A 294 2.61 14.23 21.98
#